data_AF-A0A6M3JC01-F1
#
_entry.id   AF-A0A6M3JC01-F1
#
_cell.length_a   1.000
_cell.length_b   1.000
_cell.length_c   1.000
_cell.angle_alpha   90.00
_cell.angle_beta   90.00
_cell.angle_gamma   90.00
#
_symmetry.space_group_name_H-M   'P 1'
#
loop_
_entity.id
_entity.type
_entity.pdbx_description
1 polymer ?
#
loop_
_entity_poly.entity_id
_entity_poly.type
_entity_poly.pdbx_seq_one_letter_code
_entity_poly.pdbx_strand_id
1 'polypeptide(L)'
;MIWFNVPQAFYHLMKYGKVYTLRDHVKTEGVHPLRSSLALDPDVGKVYVSYITFIRRKEELQNYFKNSGFTSIDAWVKAAKGAPFLHEVSIIKKEPAKEREVIFA
;
A
#
# COMPACT_ATOMS: atom_id res chain seq x y z
N MET A 1 8.41 8.73 -1.21
CA MET A 1 6.94 8.86 -1.18
C MET A 1 6.34 7.58 -1.75
N ILE A 2 5.21 7.14 -1.18
CA ILE A 2 4.47 5.97 -1.65
C ILE A 2 3.04 6.36 -2.00
N TRP A 3 2.63 6.01 -3.21
CA TRP A 3 1.26 6.17 -3.66
C TRP A 3 0.52 4.82 -3.63
N PHE A 4 -0.63 4.76 -2.96
CA PHE A 4 -1.50 3.58 -2.85
C PHE A 4 -2.88 3.87 -3.46
N ASN A 5 -3.00 3.71 -4.79
CA ASN A 5 -4.27 3.84 -5.51
C ASN A 5 -4.91 2.48 -5.87
N VAL A 6 -4.43 1.40 -5.25
CA VAL A 6 -5.01 0.07 -5.38
C VAL A 6 -5.95 -0.13 -4.19
N PRO A 7 -7.28 -0.12 -4.38
CA PRO A 7 -8.23 -0.09 -3.27
C PRO A 7 -8.06 -1.22 -2.26
N GLN A 8 -7.83 -2.44 -2.75
CA GLN A 8 -7.64 -3.64 -1.94
C GLN A 8 -6.49 -3.46 -0.94
N ALA A 9 -5.32 -3.07 -1.45
CA ALA A 9 -4.12 -2.93 -0.63
C ALA A 9 -4.18 -1.67 0.26
N PHE A 10 -4.78 -0.57 -0.23
CA PHE A 10 -4.96 0.64 0.56
C PHE A 10 -5.87 0.41 1.76
N TYR A 11 -7.07 -0.14 1.55
CA TYR A 11 -8.01 -0.37 2.66
C TYR A 11 -7.48 -1.42 3.63
N HIS A 12 -6.75 -2.43 3.14
CA HIS A 12 -6.07 -3.38 4.02
C HIS A 12 -5.01 -2.70 4.89
N LEU A 13 -4.14 -1.85 4.31
CA LEU A 13 -3.16 -1.06 5.04
C LEU A 13 -3.83 -0.18 6.10
N MET A 14 -4.91 0.53 5.74
CA MET A 14 -5.60 1.43 6.67
C MET A 14 -6.28 0.69 7.83
N LYS A 15 -6.80 -0.52 7.58
CA LYS A 15 -7.49 -1.36 8.56
C LYS A 15 -6.53 -2.09 9.51
N TYR A 16 -5.47 -2.70 8.97
CA TYR A 16 -4.57 -3.58 9.73
C TYR A 16 -3.23 -2.94 10.07
N GLY A 17 -2.94 -1.74 9.54
CA GLY A 17 -1.70 -1.01 9.79
C GLY A 17 -0.49 -1.54 9.02
N LYS A 18 -0.65 -2.61 8.23
CA LYS A 18 0.41 -3.24 7.44
C LYS A 18 -0.15 -3.84 6.16
N VAL A 19 0.63 -3.85 5.09
CA VAL A 19 0.31 -4.54 3.83
C VAL A 19 1.58 -4.99 3.10
N TYR A 20 1.51 -6.12 2.41
CA TYR A 20 2.51 -6.50 1.42
C TYR A 20 2.08 -6.03 0.03
N THR A 21 3.00 -5.40 -0.70
CA THR A 21 2.71 -4.79 -2.00
C THR A 21 3.82 -5.07 -3.01
N LEU A 22 3.43 -5.23 -4.27
CA LEU A 22 4.34 -5.39 -5.39
C LEU A 22 4.56 -4.04 -6.06
N ARG A 23 5.82 -3.72 -6.39
CA ARG A 23 6.23 -2.47 -7.03
C ARG A 23 7.10 -2.74 -8.25
N ASP A 24 7.02 -1.83 -9.20
CA ASP A 24 7.78 -1.80 -10.46
C ASP A 24 9.29 -1.60 -10.23
N HIS A 25 9.64 -0.90 -9.17
CA HIS A 25 11.02 -0.65 -8.74
C HIS A 25 11.18 -0.87 -7.24
N VAL A 26 12.40 -1.22 -6.82
CA VAL A 26 12.78 -1.22 -5.41
C VAL A 26 12.64 0.20 -4.86
N LYS A 27 11.92 0.32 -3.75
CA LYS A 27 11.86 1.56 -2.98
C LYS A 27 12.95 1.54 -1.94
N THR A 28 13.59 2.69 -1.74
CA THR A 28 14.51 2.90 -0.63
C THR A 28 13.83 2.50 0.67
N GLU A 29 14.52 1.74 1.51
CA GLU A 29 14.00 1.41 2.82
C GLU A 29 13.89 2.66 3.70
N GLY A 30 12.82 2.74 4.49
CA GLY A 30 12.64 3.80 5.48
C GLY A 30 11.29 4.48 5.45
N VAL A 31 11.25 5.69 6.02
CA VAL A 31 10.01 6.46 6.21
C VAL A 31 9.63 7.22 4.95
N HIS A 32 8.39 7.06 4.53
CA HIS A 32 7.84 7.76 3.38
C HIS A 32 6.47 8.36 3.67
N PRO A 33 6.13 9.51 3.05
CA PRO A 33 4.76 9.99 2.96
C PRO A 33 3.88 8.96 2.26
N LEU A 34 2.71 8.66 2.84
CA LEU A 34 1.65 7.84 2.28
C LEU A 34 0.62 8.74 1.61
N ARG A 35 0.45 8.55 0.30
CA ARG A 35 -0.58 9.25 -0.47
C ARG A 35 -1.57 8.31 -1.14
N SER A 36 -2.81 8.74 -1.27
CA SER A 36 -3.85 8.00 -1.99
C SER A 36 -4.96 8.91 -2.49
N SER A 37 -5.42 8.71 -3.72
CA SER A 37 -6.64 9.37 -4.23
C SER A 37 -7.93 8.73 -3.72
N LEU A 38 -7.83 7.66 -2.91
CA LEU A 38 -8.97 6.98 -2.30
C LEU A 38 -9.38 7.62 -0.97
N ALA A 39 -8.56 8.53 -0.44
CA ALA A 39 -8.86 9.33 0.74
C ALA A 39 -9.39 10.71 0.33
N LEU A 40 -10.13 11.36 1.25
CA LEU A 40 -10.62 12.72 1.06
C LEU A 40 -9.48 13.73 0.94
N ASP A 41 -8.42 13.56 1.75
CA ASP A 41 -7.14 14.26 1.61
C ASP A 41 -6.11 13.27 1.02
N PRO A 42 -5.44 13.61 -0.10
CA PRO A 42 -4.39 12.78 -0.65
C PRO A 42 -3.22 12.53 0.30
N ASP A 43 -2.98 13.37 1.31
CA ASP A 43 -1.97 13.14 2.34
C ASP A 43 -2.55 12.35 3.51
N VAL A 44 -2.25 11.05 3.54
CA VAL A 44 -2.87 10.10 4.47
C VAL A 44 -2.02 9.90 5.73
N GLY A 45 -0.71 10.16 5.66
CA GLY A 45 0.18 9.83 6.77
C GLY A 45 1.61 9.51 6.37
N LYS A 46 2.29 8.80 7.26
CA LYS A 46 3.64 8.27 7.06
C LYS A 46 3.65 6.75 7.24
N VAL A 47 4.40 6.09 6.37
CA VAL A 47 4.62 4.64 6.39
C VAL A 47 6.11 4.32 6.44
N TYR A 48 6.46 3.19 7.04
CA TYR A 48 7.75 2.55 6.85
C TYR A 48 7.64 1.58 5.67
N VAL A 49 8.59 1.64 4.75
CA VAL A 49 8.70 0.69 3.64
C VAL A 49 9.96 -0.12 3.84
N SER A 50 9.84 -1.44 3.75
CA SER A 50 10.98 -2.35 3.73
C SER A 50 10.91 -3.21 2.49
N TYR A 51 12.04 -3.35 1.80
CA TYR A 51 12.15 -4.27 0.68
C TYR A 51 12.34 -5.70 1.22
N ILE A 52 11.55 -6.63 0.71
CA ILE A 52 11.63 -8.04 1.13
C ILE A 52 12.48 -8.83 0.14
N THR A 53 12.00 -8.93 -1.11
CA THR A 53 12.63 -9.79 -2.12
C THR A 53 12.14 -9.48 -3.53
N PHE A 54 12.84 -10.04 -4.53
CA PHE A 54 12.42 -10.08 -5.92
C PHE A 54 11.65 -11.38 -6.17
N ILE A 55 10.40 -11.27 -6.58
CA ILE A 55 9.52 -12.39 -6.85
C ILE A 55 9.79 -12.92 -8.25
N ARG A 56 10.34 -14.13 -8.34
CA ARG A 56 10.60 -14.79 -9.64
C ARG A 56 9.38 -15.55 -10.11
N ARG A 57 8.64 -16.15 -9.17
CA ARG A 57 7.49 -17.00 -9.45
C ARG A 57 6.33 -16.67 -8.52
N LYS A 58 5.11 -16.86 -9.02
CA LYS A 58 3.88 -16.46 -8.33
C LYS A 58 3.67 -17.23 -7.02
N GLU A 59 4.19 -18.45 -6.92
CA GLU A 59 4.08 -19.32 -5.74
C GLU A 59 4.79 -18.70 -4.52
N GLU A 60 5.84 -17.90 -4.75
CA GLU A 60 6.57 -17.20 -3.69
C GLU A 60 5.70 -16.17 -2.94
N LEU A 61 4.56 -15.78 -3.53
CA LEU A 61 3.61 -14.86 -2.92
C LEU A 61 2.69 -15.51 -1.88
N GLN A 62 2.62 -16.85 -1.79
CA GLN A 62 1.69 -17.56 -0.90
C GLN A 62 1.82 -17.11 0.56
N ASN A 63 3.06 -16.93 1.05
CA ASN A 63 3.32 -16.54 2.43
C ASN A 63 2.92 -15.08 2.75
N TYR A 64 2.76 -14.24 1.72
CA TYR A 64 2.48 -12.81 1.86
C TYR A 64 1.03 -12.48 1.51
N PHE A 65 0.36 -13.36 0.77
CA PHE A 65 -0.98 -13.14 0.23
C PHE A 65 -2.00 -12.71 1.29
N LYS A 66 -1.97 -13.32 2.49
CA LYS A 66 -2.91 -13.03 3.59
C LYS A 66 -2.94 -11.55 3.98
N ASN A 67 -1.80 -10.85 3.86
CA ASN A 67 -1.69 -9.43 4.20
C ASN A 67 -1.52 -8.54 2.95
N SER A 68 -1.97 -8.99 1.78
CA SER A 68 -1.93 -8.21 0.53
C SER A 68 -3.17 -7.34 0.31
N GLY A 69 -4.29 -7.69 0.97
CA GLY A 69 -5.61 -7.11 0.73
C GLY A 69 -6.41 -7.72 -0.40
N PHE A 70 -5.84 -8.66 -1.17
CA PHE A 70 -6.50 -9.30 -2.30
C PHE A 70 -7.22 -10.59 -1.93
N THR A 71 -8.18 -10.99 -2.78
CA THR A 71 -8.93 -12.24 -2.64
C THR A 71 -8.27 -13.42 -3.35
N SER A 72 -7.31 -13.16 -4.26
CA SER A 72 -6.48 -14.20 -4.89
C SER A 72 -5.12 -13.65 -5.30
N ILE A 73 -4.13 -14.54 -5.45
CA ILE A 73 -2.79 -14.16 -5.92
C ILE A 73 -2.86 -13.66 -7.38
N ASP A 74 -3.73 -14.21 -8.21
CA ASP A 74 -3.96 -13.71 -9.58
C ASP A 74 -4.43 -12.26 -9.60
N ALA A 75 -5.38 -11.91 -8.75
CA ALA A 75 -5.87 -10.54 -8.64
C ALA A 75 -4.75 -9.59 -8.20
N TRP A 76 -3.91 -10.04 -7.26
CA TRP A 76 -2.77 -9.27 -6.77
C TRP A 76 -1.74 -9.01 -7.89
N VAL A 77 -1.31 -10.06 -8.59
CA VAL A 77 -0.34 -9.96 -9.70
C VAL A 77 -0.89 -9.11 -10.85
N LYS A 78 -2.18 -9.27 -11.18
CA LYS A 78 -2.86 -8.48 -12.21
C LYS A 78 -2.88 -6.99 -11.84
N ALA A 79 -3.23 -6.66 -10.60
CA ALA A 79 -3.22 -5.28 -10.12
C ALA A 79 -1.81 -4.67 -10.09
N ALA A 80 -0.80 -5.50 -9.81
CA ALA A 80 0.60 -5.13 -9.81
C ALA A 80 1.18 -4.94 -11.23
N LYS A 81 0.46 -5.32 -12.29
CA LYS A 81 0.91 -5.22 -13.69
C LYS A 81 2.29 -5.86 -13.93
N GLY A 82 2.56 -7.00 -13.28
CA GLY A 82 3.83 -7.71 -13.41
C GLY A 82 5.00 -7.12 -12.61
N ALA A 83 4.76 -6.15 -11.73
CA ALA A 83 5.74 -5.65 -10.78
C ALA A 83 6.33 -6.79 -9.91
N PRO A 84 7.67 -7.00 -9.90
CA PRO A 84 8.27 -8.15 -9.23
C PRO A 84 8.81 -7.84 -7.83
N PHE A 85 8.92 -6.57 -7.43
CA PHE A 85 9.58 -6.21 -6.18
C PHE A 85 8.59 -6.19 -5.01
N LEU A 86 8.73 -7.16 -4.11
CA LEU A 86 7.90 -7.28 -2.92
C LEU A 86 8.39 -6.34 -1.82
N HIS A 87 7.47 -5.56 -1.28
CA HIS A 87 7.72 -4.66 -0.16
C HIS A 87 6.70 -4.91 0.95
N GLU A 88 7.17 -4.75 2.19
CA GLU A 88 6.31 -4.51 3.34
C GLU A 88 6.08 -3.02 3.51
N VAL A 89 4.84 -2.63 3.77
CA VAL A 89 4.49 -1.26 4.11
C VAL A 89 3.69 -1.24 5.40
N SER A 90 4.14 -0.47 6.39
CA SER A 90 3.53 -0.39 7.71
C SER A 90 3.27 1.07 8.10
N ILE A 91 2.09 1.38 8.65
CA ILE A 91 1.73 2.73 9.09
C ILE A 91 2.54 3.09 10.33
N ILE A 92 3.19 4.26 10.29
CA ILE A 92 3.86 4.87 11.44
C ILE A 92 2.95 5.91 12.07
N LYS A 93 2.30 6.73 11.23
CA LYS A 93 1.40 7.81 11.65
C LYS A 93 0.30 8.00 10.61
N LYS A 94 -0.94 8.14 11.07
CA LYS A 94 -2.07 8.60 10.24
C LYS A 94 -2.20 10.11 10.41
N GLU A 95 -2.40 10.86 9.33
CA GLU A 95 -2.83 12.25 9.48
C GLU A 95 -4.33 12.28 9.83
N PRO A 96 -4.78 13.22 10.68
CA PRO A 96 -6.20 13.41 10.95
C PRO A 96 -6.90 13.80 9.65
N ALA A 97 -8.08 13.21 9.39
CA ALA A 97 -8.90 13.65 8.28
C ALA A 97 -9.28 15.12 8.51
N LYS A 98 -8.98 15.99 7.55
CA LYS A 98 -9.48 17.37 7.60
C LYS A 98 -10.97 17.34 7.33
N GLU A 99 -11.77 17.67 8.34
CA GLU A 99 -13.19 17.97 8.14
C GLU A 99 -13.27 19.17 7.19
N ARG A 100 -14.01 19.04 6.09
CA ARG A 100 -14.37 20.20 5.28
C ARG A 100 -15.39 20.98 6.10
N GLU A 101 -15.01 22.16 6.60
CA GLU A 101 -16.01 23.15 7.01
C GLU A 101 -16.84 23.49 5.76
N VAL A 102 -18.05 22.95 5.70
CA VAL A 102 -19.04 23.39 4.72
C VAL A 102 -19.53 24.75 5.18
N ILE A 103 -18.83 25.80 4.76
CA ILE A 103 -19.31 27.17 4.91
C ILE A 103 -20.46 27.32 3.91
N PHE A 104 -21.70 27.18 4.38
CA PHE A 104 -22.86 27.68 3.65
C PHE A 104 -22.79 29.21 3.73
N ALA A 105 -22.45 29.85 2.60
CA ALA A 105 -22.57 31.29 2.38
C ALA A 105 -23.84 31.57 1.56
#